data_AF-A0AAU5W8S8-F1
#
_entry.id   AF-A0AAU5W8S8-F1
#
_cell.length_a   1.000
_cell.length_b   1.000
_cell.length_c   1.000
_cell.angle_alpha   90.00
_cell.angle_beta   90.00
_cell.angle_gamma   90.00
#
_symmetry.space_group_name_H-M   'P 1'
#
loop_
_entity.id
_entity.type
_entity.pdbx_description
1 polymer ?
#
loop_
_entity_poly.entity_id
_entity_poly.type
_entity_poly.pdbx_seq_one_letter_code
_entity_poly.pdbx_strand_id
1 'polypeptide(L)'
;MASALHNAEVTWSARIASRLSPAATQRICALVGTGDDADDETGAAEEHAAEGSMAADDAGSSVLALVKSAPGNVSLESMMTEIRRLEAVRSIGLPEGLFADVAPKVLAAWRARAAVEAPSHMRTHPREPPDTGRHPDRGPFGSGRVARSGL
;
A
#
# COMPACT_ATOMS: atom_id res chain seq x y z
N MET A 1 30.35 -6.94 -11.34
CA MET A 1 29.51 -7.71 -10.40
C MET A 1 28.24 -6.97 -10.00
N ALA A 2 28.30 -5.66 -9.72
CA ALA A 2 27.13 -4.83 -9.40
C ALA A 2 25.96 -4.96 -10.41
N SER A 3 26.27 -5.04 -11.71
CA SER A 3 25.24 -5.17 -12.77
C SER A 3 24.46 -6.50 -12.73
N ALA A 4 25.05 -7.60 -12.27
CA ALA A 4 24.36 -8.90 -12.22
C ALA A 4 23.35 -8.96 -11.08
N LEU A 5 23.71 -8.43 -9.90
CA LEU A 5 22.81 -8.30 -8.77
C LEU A 5 21.65 -7.34 -9.09
N HIS A 6 21.99 -6.17 -9.66
CA HIS A 6 20.99 -5.20 -10.07
C HIS A 6 19.99 -5.80 -11.08
N ASN A 7 20.46 -6.53 -12.09
CA ASN A 7 19.57 -7.21 -13.05
C ASN A 7 18.69 -8.29 -12.39
N ALA A 8 19.20 -9.01 -11.38
CA ALA A 8 18.41 -9.97 -10.63
C ALA A 8 17.30 -9.29 -9.82
N GLU A 9 17.61 -8.16 -9.17
CA GLU A 9 16.64 -7.34 -8.44
C GLU A 9 15.55 -6.78 -9.36
N VAL A 10 15.92 -6.26 -10.55
CA VAL A 10 14.97 -5.80 -11.56
C VAL A 10 14.06 -6.94 -12.02
N THR A 11 14.63 -8.10 -12.34
CA THR A 11 13.86 -9.28 -12.79
C THR A 11 12.87 -9.76 -11.74
N TRP A 12 13.28 -9.77 -10.46
CA TRP A 12 12.39 -10.16 -9.36
C TRP A 12 11.30 -9.12 -9.11
N SER A 13 11.63 -7.83 -9.21
CA SER A 13 10.65 -6.74 -9.05
C SER A 13 9.58 -6.80 -10.14
N ALA A 14 9.98 -6.98 -11.40
CA ALA A 14 9.06 -7.16 -12.52
C ALA A 14 8.18 -8.41 -12.36
N ARG A 15 8.74 -9.53 -11.87
CA ARG A 15 7.98 -10.76 -11.60
C ARG A 15 6.93 -10.55 -10.52
N ILE A 16 7.27 -9.90 -9.40
CA ILE A 16 6.31 -9.62 -8.32
C ILE A 16 5.22 -8.67 -8.82
N ALA A 17 5.60 -7.61 -9.54
CA ALA A 17 4.65 -6.66 -10.14
C ALA A 17 3.69 -7.33 -11.12
N SER A 18 4.16 -8.31 -11.91
CA SER A 18 3.32 -9.06 -12.87
C SER A 18 2.19 -9.88 -12.23
N ARG A 19 2.26 -10.13 -10.91
CA ARG A 19 1.19 -10.83 -10.16
C ARG A 19 0.06 -9.90 -9.73
N LEU A 20 0.27 -8.58 -9.78
CA LEU A 20 -0.73 -7.61 -9.39
C LEU A 20 -1.72 -7.38 -10.53
N SER A 21 -3.01 -7.31 -10.19
CA SER A 21 -4.03 -6.85 -11.13
C SER A 21 -3.90 -5.34 -11.34
N PRO A 22 -4.33 -4.80 -12.50
CA PRO A 22 -4.33 -3.34 -12.74
C PRO A 22 -5.10 -2.57 -11.66
N ALA A 23 -6.21 -3.14 -11.15
CA ALA A 23 -7.00 -2.55 -10.09
C ALA A 23 -6.25 -2.53 -8.74
N ALA A 24 -5.52 -3.60 -8.38
CA ALA A 24 -4.69 -3.61 -7.19
C ALA A 24 -3.53 -2.60 -7.29
N THR A 25 -2.88 -2.51 -8.45
CA THR A 25 -1.83 -1.52 -8.72
C THR A 25 -2.36 -0.10 -8.56
N GLN A 26 -3.54 0.21 -9.11
CA GLN A 26 -4.16 1.52 -8.96
C GLN A 26 -4.44 1.85 -7.49
N ARG A 27 -5.00 0.91 -6.71
CA ARG A 27 -5.25 1.08 -5.28
C ARG A 27 -3.96 1.31 -4.48
N ILE A 28 -2.90 0.55 -4.77
CA ILE A 28 -1.58 0.76 -4.13
C ILE A 28 -1.04 2.16 -4.43
N CYS A 29 -1.10 2.60 -5.69
CA CYS A 29 -0.66 3.93 -6.07
C CYS A 29 -1.46 5.05 -5.38
N ALA A 30 -2.75 4.81 -5.10
CA ALA A 30 -3.60 5.77 -4.41
C ALA A 30 -3.23 5.94 -2.92
N LEU A 31 -2.72 4.89 -2.24
CA LEU A 31 -2.34 4.95 -0.81
C LEU A 31 -1.23 5.97 -0.53
N VAL A 32 -0.30 6.10 -1.46
CA VAL A 32 0.81 7.03 -1.29
C VAL A 32 0.30 8.48 -1.43
N GLY A 33 -0.92 8.68 -1.91
CA GLY A 33 -1.59 9.97 -2.03
C GLY A 33 -1.00 10.87 -3.12
N THR A 34 -1.82 11.76 -3.65
CA THR A 34 -1.43 13.13 -4.01
C THR A 34 -1.75 13.93 -2.75
N GLY A 35 -0.73 14.34 -1.99
CA GLY A 35 -0.87 14.63 -0.55
C GLY A 35 -2.04 15.53 -0.15
N ASP A 36 -2.80 15.09 0.84
CA ASP A 36 -3.23 15.86 2.01
C ASP A 36 -3.73 14.86 3.08
N ASP A 37 -3.95 15.31 4.31
CA ASP A 37 -4.35 14.57 5.52
C ASP A 37 -3.18 14.17 6.43
N ALA A 38 -2.39 15.17 6.82
CA ALA A 38 -1.71 15.15 8.10
C ALA A 38 -2.29 16.29 8.95
N ASP A 39 -3.47 16.05 9.53
CA ASP A 39 -3.94 16.82 10.68
C ASP A 39 -3.04 16.47 11.87
N ASP A 40 -2.02 17.31 12.05
CA ASP A 40 -1.11 17.33 13.19
C ASP A 40 -1.78 18.15 14.31
N GLU A 41 -2.71 17.52 15.05
CA GLU A 41 -3.21 18.06 16.32
C GLU A 41 -2.15 17.84 17.41
N THR A 42 -1.08 18.63 17.34
CA THR A 42 -0.07 18.74 18.40
C THR A 42 -0.58 19.70 19.50
N GLY A 43 -1.06 19.11 20.59
CA GLY A 43 -0.79 19.53 21.97
C GLY A 43 -1.30 20.89 22.46
N ALA A 44 -2.49 20.91 23.07
CA ALA A 44 -2.85 21.91 24.07
C ALA A 44 -2.86 21.26 25.46
N ALA A 45 -1.93 21.71 26.31
CA ALA A 45 -1.95 21.49 27.74
C ALA A 45 -3.10 22.28 28.36
N GLU A 46 -3.81 21.72 29.35
CA GLU A 46 -4.43 22.49 30.43
C GLU A 46 -4.83 21.62 31.63
N GLU A 47 -4.90 22.30 32.77
CA GLU A 47 -4.70 21.84 34.14
C GLU A 47 -5.86 21.05 34.77
N HIS A 48 -5.50 20.25 35.76
CA HIS A 48 -6.42 19.63 36.70
C HIS A 48 -6.87 20.62 37.79
N ALA A 49 -8.19 20.85 37.91
CA ALA A 49 -8.85 21.07 39.20
C ALA A 49 -10.37 20.90 39.09
N ALA A 50 -10.94 19.98 39.88
CA ALA A 50 -12.09 20.20 40.78
C ALA A 50 -12.71 18.86 41.23
N GLU A 51 -12.68 18.62 42.54
CA GLU A 51 -13.40 17.56 43.25
C GLU A 51 -14.88 17.94 43.46
N GLY A 52 -15.80 16.95 43.53
CA GLY A 52 -17.19 17.22 43.94
C GLY A 52 -18.24 16.09 43.83
N SER A 53 -18.15 15.09 44.70
CA SER A 53 -19.22 14.37 45.45
C SER A 53 -20.59 13.90 44.84
N MET A 54 -20.75 12.56 44.83
CA MET A 54 -21.85 11.67 45.33
C MET A 54 -23.31 11.63 44.80
N ALA A 55 -23.67 10.39 44.41
CA ALA A 55 -24.91 9.60 44.61
C ALA A 55 -26.10 9.73 43.62
N ALA A 56 -26.34 8.68 42.82
CA ALA A 56 -27.49 7.77 42.95
C ALA A 56 -27.48 6.68 41.85
N ASP A 57 -27.96 5.50 42.26
CA ASP A 57 -28.06 4.22 41.56
C ASP A 57 -29.03 4.28 40.34
N ASP A 58 -28.59 3.85 39.16
CA ASP A 58 -29.50 3.33 38.12
C ASP A 58 -28.83 2.24 37.29
N ALA A 59 -29.50 1.11 37.25
CA ALA A 59 -29.10 -0.11 36.57
C ALA A 59 -29.09 0.11 35.05
N GLY A 60 -27.91 0.26 34.45
CA GLY A 60 -27.86 0.32 32.99
C GLY A 60 -26.59 0.91 32.37
N SER A 61 -25.41 0.74 32.97
CA SER A 61 -24.18 0.95 32.20
C SER A 61 -24.12 -0.11 31.11
N SER A 62 -24.72 0.17 29.96
CA SER A 62 -24.57 -0.64 28.76
C SER A 62 -23.07 -0.86 28.52
N VAL A 63 -22.68 -1.96 27.88
CA VAL A 63 -21.28 -2.20 27.49
C VAL A 63 -20.67 -0.96 26.82
N LEU A 64 -21.50 -0.19 26.09
CA LEU A 64 -21.13 1.06 25.46
C LEU A 64 -20.83 2.22 26.45
N ALA A 65 -21.55 2.30 27.57
CA ALA A 65 -21.30 3.26 28.65
C ALA A 65 -20.02 2.92 29.45
N LEU A 66 -19.76 1.63 29.68
CA LEU A 66 -18.50 1.12 30.25
C LEU A 66 -17.29 1.38 29.34
N VAL A 67 -17.47 1.26 28.02
CA VAL A 67 -16.43 1.61 27.03
C VAL A 67 -16.21 3.12 26.97
N LYS A 68 -17.26 3.95 27.15
CA LYS A 68 -17.16 5.41 27.24
C LYS A 68 -16.59 5.92 28.58
N SER A 69 -16.68 5.15 29.67
CA SER A 69 -16.22 5.55 31.00
C SER A 69 -14.72 5.43 31.22
N ALA A 70 -13.96 4.99 30.21
CA ALA A 70 -12.49 5.08 30.18
C ALA A 70 -12.00 6.14 29.16
N PRO A 71 -12.41 7.42 29.25
CA PRO A 71 -11.96 8.45 28.32
C PRO A 71 -10.59 8.95 28.80
N GLY A 72 -9.53 8.21 28.50
CA GLY A 72 -8.19 8.57 28.96
C GLY A 72 -7.11 8.56 27.89
N ASN A 73 -7.32 7.92 26.73
CA ASN A 73 -6.27 7.89 25.71
C ASN A 73 -6.71 7.63 24.27
N VAL A 74 -8.01 7.38 24.00
CA VAL A 74 -8.51 7.13 22.64
C VAL A 74 -9.91 7.73 22.49
N SER A 75 -10.10 8.70 21.59
CA SER A 75 -11.42 9.27 21.27
C SER A 75 -12.19 8.34 20.31
N LEU A 76 -13.53 8.43 20.29
CA LEU A 76 -14.35 7.74 19.27
C LEU A 76 -13.89 8.12 17.86
N GLU A 77 -13.54 9.38 17.67
CA GLU A 77 -13.00 9.91 16.42
C GLU A 77 -11.68 9.21 16.04
N SER A 78 -10.74 9.05 16.98
CA SER A 78 -9.52 8.27 16.76
C SER A 78 -9.83 6.83 16.36
N MET A 79 -10.79 6.18 17.04
CA MET A 79 -11.22 4.81 16.70
C MET A 79 -11.85 4.72 15.30
N MET A 80 -12.69 5.68 14.92
CA MET A 80 -13.29 5.75 13.58
C MET A 80 -12.21 5.98 12.51
N THR A 81 -11.23 6.84 12.79
CA THR A 81 -10.07 7.07 11.91
C THR A 81 -9.24 5.81 11.73
N GLU A 82 -8.96 5.07 12.80
CA GLU A 82 -8.25 3.79 12.72
C GLU A 82 -9.02 2.72 11.95
N ILE A 83 -10.36 2.65 12.12
CA ILE A 83 -11.21 1.77 11.32
C ILE A 83 -11.08 2.11 9.84
N ARG A 84 -11.19 3.40 9.48
CA ARG A 84 -11.03 3.86 8.09
C ARG A 84 -9.66 3.49 7.53
N ARG A 85 -8.58 3.63 8.31
CA ARG A 85 -7.21 3.22 7.91
C ARG A 85 -7.14 1.72 7.63
N LEU A 86 -7.67 0.89 8.53
CA LEU A 86 -7.66 -0.57 8.37
C LEU A 86 -8.51 -1.02 7.17
N GLU A 87 -9.67 -0.39 6.96
CA GLU A 87 -10.52 -0.63 5.78
C GLU A 87 -9.80 -0.26 4.49
N ALA A 88 -9.13 0.89 4.45
CA ALA A 88 -8.32 1.31 3.31
C ALA A 88 -7.23 0.29 2.99
N VAL A 89 -6.48 -0.17 4.00
CA VAL A 89 -5.44 -1.21 3.82
C VAL A 89 -6.02 -2.53 3.32
N ARG A 90 -7.17 -2.97 3.87
CA ARG A 90 -7.82 -4.22 3.43
C ARG A 90 -8.35 -4.11 2.01
N SER A 91 -8.86 -2.94 1.61
CA SER A 91 -9.41 -2.70 0.27
C SER A 91 -8.38 -2.85 -0.85
N ILE A 92 -7.07 -2.78 -0.54
CA ILE A 92 -5.99 -2.98 -1.51
C ILE A 92 -6.16 -4.33 -2.24
N GLY A 93 -6.59 -5.37 -1.53
CA GLY A 93 -6.88 -6.68 -2.13
C GLY A 93 -5.66 -7.29 -2.82
N LEU A 94 -4.55 -7.43 -2.09
CA LEU A 94 -3.33 -8.06 -2.60
C LEU A 94 -3.58 -9.55 -2.88
N PRO A 95 -3.08 -10.09 -4.00
CA PRO A 95 -3.17 -11.52 -4.29
C PRO A 95 -2.47 -12.36 -3.22
N GLU A 96 -3.04 -13.52 -2.91
CA GLU A 96 -2.35 -14.53 -2.12
C GLU A 96 -1.06 -14.96 -2.83
N GLY A 97 0.01 -15.17 -2.06
CA GLY A 97 1.28 -15.59 -2.63
C GLY A 97 2.00 -14.53 -3.48
N LEU A 98 1.62 -13.24 -3.39
CA LEU A 98 2.33 -12.13 -4.07
C LEU A 98 3.86 -12.20 -3.87
N PHE A 99 4.29 -12.64 -2.70
CA PHE A 99 5.70 -12.78 -2.31
C PHE A 99 6.15 -14.25 -2.09
N ALA A 100 5.45 -15.23 -2.65
CA ALA A 100 5.68 -16.65 -2.34
C ALA A 100 7.11 -17.16 -2.62
N ASP A 101 7.81 -16.55 -3.58
CA ASP A 101 9.18 -16.89 -3.97
C ASP A 101 10.24 -15.93 -3.36
N VAL A 102 9.84 -15.03 -2.45
CA VAL A 102 10.74 -14.07 -1.84
C VAL A 102 11.21 -14.58 -0.48
N ALA A 103 12.52 -14.67 -0.29
CA ALA A 103 13.10 -15.06 0.99
C ALA A 103 12.65 -14.11 2.12
N PRO A 104 12.27 -14.62 3.31
CA PRO A 104 11.77 -13.80 4.41
C PRO A 104 12.68 -12.65 4.82
N LYS A 105 14.01 -12.85 4.75
CA LYS A 105 15.02 -11.81 5.04
C LYS A 105 14.95 -10.63 4.06
N VAL A 106 14.68 -10.91 2.79
CA VAL A 106 14.52 -9.87 1.76
C VAL A 106 13.24 -9.08 2.01
N LEU A 107 12.13 -9.76 2.32
CA LEU A 107 10.88 -9.09 2.71
C LEU A 107 11.04 -8.22 3.97
N ALA A 108 11.79 -8.71 4.97
CA ALA A 108 12.08 -7.92 6.16
C ALA A 108 12.87 -6.64 5.82
N ALA A 109 13.87 -6.73 4.94
CA ALA A 109 14.63 -5.58 4.49
C ALA A 109 13.76 -4.57 3.72
N TRP A 110 12.86 -5.04 2.84
CA TRP A 110 11.92 -4.15 2.14
C TRP A 110 10.93 -3.48 3.08
N ARG A 111 10.40 -4.19 4.08
CA ARG A 111 9.54 -3.61 5.12
C ARG A 111 10.27 -2.56 5.94
N ALA A 112 11.50 -2.83 6.34
CA ALA A 112 12.32 -1.87 7.10
C ALA A 112 12.57 -0.59 6.28
N ARG A 113 12.83 -0.71 4.98
CA ARG A 113 12.97 0.45 4.08
C ARG A 113 11.67 1.24 3.97
N ALA A 114 10.55 0.56 3.70
CA ALA A 114 9.24 1.21 3.58
C ALA A 114 8.80 1.89 4.89
N ALA A 115 9.17 1.35 6.05
CA ALA A 115 8.83 1.92 7.35
C ALA A 115 9.52 3.27 7.65
N VAL A 116 10.67 3.55 7.02
CA VAL A 116 11.43 4.80 7.22
C VAL A 116 11.30 5.77 6.05
N GLU A 117 10.74 5.32 4.92
CA GLU A 117 10.57 6.14 3.73
C GLU A 117 9.29 6.97 3.82
N ALA A 118 9.41 8.29 3.67
CA ALA A 118 8.26 9.18 3.67
C ALA A 118 7.36 8.93 2.45
N PRO A 119 6.02 9.02 2.58
CA PRO A 119 5.12 8.85 1.44
C PRO A 119 5.44 9.77 0.26
N SER A 120 5.90 10.99 0.51
CA SER A 120 6.34 11.93 -0.55
C SER A 120 7.51 11.40 -1.38
N HIS A 121 8.48 10.72 -0.76
CA HIS A 121 9.58 10.08 -1.47
C HIS A 121 9.08 8.90 -2.31
N MET A 122 8.12 8.12 -1.78
CA MET A 122 7.53 7.02 -2.53
C MET A 122 6.82 7.48 -3.82
N ARG A 123 6.25 8.69 -3.85
CA ARG A 123 5.61 9.28 -5.05
C ARG A 123 6.60 9.55 -6.18
N THR A 124 7.87 9.79 -5.82
CA THR A 124 8.94 10.16 -6.73
C THR A 124 9.64 8.93 -7.32
N HIS A 125 9.33 7.72 -6.85
CA HIS A 125 9.88 6.50 -7.43
C HIS A 125 9.51 6.38 -8.91
N PRO A 126 10.46 5.96 -9.77
CA PRO A 126 10.15 5.70 -11.16
C PRO A 126 9.07 4.63 -11.23
N ARG A 127 7.95 4.98 -11.87
CA ARG A 127 6.91 4.01 -12.21
C ARG A 127 7.43 3.30 -13.45
N GLU A 128 7.74 2.01 -13.34
CA GLU A 128 8.09 1.21 -14.50
C GLU A 128 6.92 1.33 -15.50
N PRO A 129 7.14 1.93 -16.69
CA PRO A 129 6.09 1.97 -17.69
C PRO A 129 5.74 0.51 -18.05
N PRO A 130 4.47 0.18 -18.33
CA PRO A 130 4.15 -1.13 -18.86
C PRO A 130 5.07 -1.37 -20.07
N ASP A 131 5.72 -2.54 -20.12
CA ASP A 131 6.52 -2.97 -21.27
C ASP A 131 5.64 -2.86 -22.52
N THR A 132 5.77 -1.73 -23.21
CA THR A 132 5.14 -1.50 -24.50
C THR A 132 6.01 -2.26 -25.47
N GLY A 133 5.76 -3.58 -25.47
CA GLY A 133 6.60 -4.63 -26.02
C GLY A 133 7.72 -4.12 -26.90
N ARG A 134 8.96 -4.31 -26.43
CA ARG A 134 10.06 -4.54 -27.36
C ARG A 134 9.76 -5.85 -28.09
N HIS A 135 8.90 -5.76 -29.10
CA HIS A 135 8.63 -6.80 -30.07
C HIS A 135 10.00 -7.15 -30.67
N PRO A 136 10.52 -8.38 -30.50
CA PRO A 136 11.70 -8.76 -31.24
C PRO A 136 11.31 -8.66 -32.71
N ASP A 137 12.12 -7.89 -33.40
CA ASP A 137 12.08 -7.60 -34.82
C ASP A 137 11.53 -8.80 -35.62
N ARG A 138 10.46 -8.53 -36.39
CA ARG A 138 9.91 -9.47 -37.36
C ARG A 138 11.05 -9.88 -38.28
N GLY A 139 11.42 -11.16 -38.24
CA GLY A 139 12.33 -11.73 -39.22
C GLY A 139 11.86 -11.42 -40.65
N PRO A 140 12.76 -11.08 -41.59
CA PRO A 140 12.38 -10.68 -42.93
C PRO A 140 12.13 -11.91 -43.79
N PHE A 141 10.96 -12.54 -43.68
CA PHE A 141 10.50 -13.49 -44.70
C PHE A 141 9.09 -13.13 -45.14
N GLY A 142 8.98 -12.58 -46.36
CA GLY A 142 7.70 -12.23 -46.96
C GLY A 142 7.83 -11.51 -48.31
N SER A 143 8.36 -12.17 -49.34
CA SER A 143 8.00 -11.85 -50.72
C SER A 143 7.98 -13.11 -51.55
N GLY A 144 6.78 -13.71 -51.61
CA GLY A 144 6.43 -14.67 -52.63
C GLY A 144 6.43 -13.98 -53.99
N ARG A 145 7.03 -14.64 -54.98
CA ARG A 145 6.77 -14.38 -56.39
C ARG A 145 6.39 -15.70 -57.05
N VAL A 146 5.09 -15.90 -57.21
CA VAL A 146 4.51 -16.84 -58.16
C VAL A 146 4.64 -16.21 -59.55
N ALA A 147 5.34 -16.88 -60.46
CA ALA A 147 5.25 -16.62 -61.89
C ALA A 147 5.25 -17.95 -62.68
N ARG A 148 4.05 -18.52 -62.82
CA ARG A 148 3.39 -19.03 -64.04
C ARG A 148 4.27 -19.57 -65.17
N SER A 149 4.10 -20.86 -65.44
CA SER A 149 4.44 -21.57 -66.68
C SER A 149 3.80 -20.94 -67.92
N GLY A 150 4.51 -21.02 -69.05
CA GLY A 150 3.95 -20.79 -70.38
C GLY A 150 5.01 -20.96 -71.48
N LEU A 151 4.79 -22.00 -72.30
CA LEU A 151 5.46 -22.42 -73.56
C LEU A 151 6.76 -23.22 -73.42
#